data_AF-D5C2I9-F1
#
_entry.id   AF-D5C2I9-F1
#
_cell.length_a   1.000
_cell.length_b   1.000
_cell.length_c   1.000
_cell.angle_alpha   90.00
_cell.angle_beta   90.00
_cell.angle_gamma   90.00
#
_symmetry.space_group_name_H-M   'P 1'
#
loop_
_entity.id
_entity.type
_entity.pdbx_description
1 polymer ?
#
loop_
_entity_poly.entity_id
_entity_poly.type
_entity_poly.pdbx_seq_one_letter_code
_entity_poly.pdbx_strand_id
1 'polypeptide(L)'
;MKYLMIIVVISLIVACETPTVRREDFAAKHPDWDPQMVEVIRAGMIAKGMTKEQVRAAWGEPCNTCQGTRKWEWGESWEYRTQVVFFNTEGLVIRWGPK
;
A
#
# COMPACT_ATOMS: atom_id res chain seq x y z
N MET A 1 -16.30 -12.77 -36.11
CA MET A 1 -14.94 -12.96 -35.55
C MET A 1 -14.27 -11.64 -35.17
N LYS A 2 -14.30 -10.60 -36.02
CA LYS A 2 -13.70 -9.28 -35.72
C LYS A 2 -14.25 -8.62 -34.44
N TYR A 3 -15.56 -8.68 -34.20
CA TYR A 3 -16.18 -8.18 -32.97
C TYR A 3 -15.83 -8.99 -31.71
N LEU A 4 -15.62 -10.31 -31.86
CA LEU A 4 -15.19 -11.17 -30.75
C LEU A 4 -13.79 -10.78 -30.27
N MET A 5 -12.90 -10.44 -31.21
CA MET A 5 -11.56 -9.96 -30.90
C MET A 5 -11.58 -8.58 -30.24
N ILE A 6 -12.49 -7.69 -30.65
CA ILE A 6 -12.69 -6.37 -30.03
C ILE A 6 -13.18 -6.52 -28.58
N ILE A 7 -14.11 -7.44 -28.31
CA ILE A 7 -14.61 -7.70 -26.95
C ILE A 7 -13.49 -8.20 -26.04
N VAL A 8 -12.66 -9.14 -26.49
CA VAL A 8 -11.52 -9.66 -25.70
C VAL A 8 -10.51 -8.56 -25.38
N VAL A 9 -10.21 -7.68 -26.33
CA VAL A 9 -9.30 -6.55 -26.09
C VAL A 9 -9.89 -5.57 -25.09
N ILE A 10 -11.19 -5.25 -25.15
CA ILE A 10 -11.86 -4.35 -24.20
C ILE A 10 -11.86 -4.94 -22.78
N SER A 11 -12.04 -6.25 -22.62
CA SER A 11 -12.00 -6.92 -21.31
C SER A 11 -10.65 -6.80 -20.61
N LEU A 12 -9.55 -6.75 -21.38
CA LEU A 12 -8.18 -6.67 -20.83
C LEU A 12 -7.84 -5.26 -20.32
N ILE A 13 -8.56 -4.22 -20.73
CA ILE A 13 -8.27 -2.82 -20.35
C ILE A 13 -8.85 -2.47 -18.97
N VAL A 14 -9.85 -3.21 -18.49
CA VAL A 14 -10.52 -2.95 -17.19
C VAL A 14 -9.73 -3.52 -16.00
N ALA A 15 -8.74 -4.38 -16.24
CA ALA A 15 -7.92 -4.99 -15.19
C ALA A 15 -6.82 -4.05 -14.62
N CYS A 16 -6.85 -2.75 -14.97
CA CYS A 16 -5.93 -1.79 -14.37
C CYS A 16 -6.38 -1.49 -12.94
N GLU A 17 -5.81 -2.20 -11.97
CA GLU A 17 -6.09 -2.01 -10.54
C GLU A 17 -5.67 -0.60 -10.12
N THR A 18 -6.67 0.26 -9.85
CA THR A 18 -6.41 1.62 -9.38
C THR A 18 -6.15 1.63 -7.86
N PRO A 19 -5.42 2.63 -7.33
CA PRO A 19 -5.17 2.73 -5.90
C PRO A 19 -6.44 2.71 -5.04
N THR A 20 -7.55 3.27 -5.54
CA THR A 20 -8.84 3.31 -4.86
C THR A 20 -9.45 1.92 -4.72
N VAL A 21 -9.51 1.16 -5.82
CA VAL A 21 -10.06 -0.22 -5.80
C VAL A 21 -9.26 -1.09 -4.84
N ARG A 22 -7.93 -1.01 -4.91
CA ARG A 22 -7.04 -1.77 -4.01
C ARG A 22 -7.31 -1.49 -2.53
N ARG A 23 -7.49 -0.21 -2.15
CA ARG A 23 -7.76 0.18 -0.76
C ARG A 23 -9.09 -0.36 -0.25
N GLU A 24 -10.13 -0.32 -1.08
CA GLU A 24 -11.44 -0.90 -0.72
C GLU A 24 -11.35 -2.42 -0.56
N ASP A 25 -10.62 -3.10 -1.44
CA ASP A 25 -10.39 -4.56 -1.33
C ASP A 25 -9.65 -4.94 -0.04
N PHE A 26 -8.70 -4.11 0.41
CA PHE A 26 -8.05 -4.30 1.71
C PHE A 26 -9.02 -4.08 2.86
N ALA A 27 -9.79 -2.98 2.86
CA ALA A 27 -10.76 -2.71 3.92
C ALA A 27 -11.79 -3.84 4.06
N ALA A 28 -12.25 -4.42 2.94
CA ALA A 28 -13.18 -5.54 2.94
C ALA A 28 -12.59 -6.85 3.53
N LYS A 29 -11.28 -7.06 3.42
CA LYS A 29 -10.59 -8.25 3.94
C LYS A 29 -10.26 -8.15 5.44
N HIS A 30 -10.29 -6.96 6.01
CA HIS A 30 -9.92 -6.70 7.40
C HIS A 30 -11.06 -6.00 8.16
N PRO A 31 -12.18 -6.69 8.41
CA PRO A 31 -13.32 -6.14 9.16
C PRO A 31 -12.99 -5.89 10.65
N ASP A 32 -11.88 -6.43 11.14
CA ASP A 32 -11.35 -6.28 12.49
C ASP A 32 -10.53 -4.99 12.68
N TRP A 33 -10.15 -4.31 11.60
CA TRP A 33 -9.41 -3.05 11.71
C TRP A 33 -10.28 -1.94 12.26
N ASP A 34 -9.63 -1.07 13.04
CA ASP A 34 -10.26 0.12 13.58
C ASP A 34 -10.86 0.99 12.45
N PRO A 35 -12.13 1.44 12.55
CA PRO A 35 -12.77 2.21 11.49
C PRO A 35 -12.04 3.52 11.16
N GLN A 36 -11.44 4.18 12.14
CA GLN A 36 -10.67 5.40 11.90
C GLN A 36 -9.41 5.06 11.09
N MET A 37 -8.74 3.95 11.39
CA MET A 37 -7.60 3.47 10.61
C MET A 37 -7.96 3.15 9.16
N VAL A 38 -9.13 2.54 8.92
CA VAL A 38 -9.64 2.26 7.57
C VAL A 38 -9.80 3.56 6.77
N GLU A 39 -10.33 4.62 7.37
CA GLU A 39 -10.47 5.91 6.69
C GLU A 39 -9.12 6.55 6.34
N VAL A 40 -8.11 6.42 7.22
CA VAL A 40 -6.74 6.88 6.91
C VAL A 40 -6.16 6.12 5.71
N ILE A 41 -6.38 4.81 5.64
CA ILE A 41 -5.93 3.96 4.52
C ILE A 41 -6.65 4.34 3.22
N ARG A 42 -7.97 4.53 3.25
CA ARG A 42 -8.77 5.00 2.11
C ARG A 42 -8.26 6.33 1.56
N ALA A 43 -7.96 7.28 2.45
CA ALA A 43 -7.36 8.56 2.11
C ALA A 43 -5.92 8.44 1.56
N GLY A 44 -5.29 7.28 1.65
CA GLY A 44 -3.92 7.06 1.20
C GLY A 44 -2.88 7.73 2.10
N MET A 45 -3.22 7.93 3.37
CA MET A 45 -2.34 8.55 4.36
C MET A 45 -1.65 7.47 5.20
N ILE A 46 -0.58 7.88 5.88
CA ILE A 46 0.14 7.05 6.86
C ILE A 46 -0.02 7.68 8.22
N ALA A 47 -0.14 6.85 9.25
CA ALA A 47 -0.21 7.26 10.64
C ALA A 47 0.79 6.46 11.48
N LYS A 48 1.19 7.02 12.62
CA LYS A 48 1.99 6.29 13.62
C LYS A 48 1.19 5.09 14.13
N GLY A 49 1.89 3.99 14.41
CA GLY A 49 1.28 2.74 14.88
C GLY A 49 0.71 1.86 13.79
N MET A 50 0.66 2.32 12.52
CA MET A 50 0.24 1.45 11.41
C MET A 50 1.14 0.22 11.30
N THR A 51 0.54 -0.92 11.02
CA THR A 51 1.28 -2.14 10.67
C THR A 51 1.81 -2.04 9.25
N LYS A 52 2.82 -2.86 8.92
CA LYS A 52 3.31 -3.03 7.55
C LYS A 52 2.20 -3.37 6.55
N GLU A 53 1.20 -4.15 6.95
CA GLU A 53 0.07 -4.48 6.10
C GLU A 53 -0.80 -3.26 5.82
N GLN A 54 -1.09 -2.45 6.83
CA GLN A 54 -1.84 -1.20 6.67
C GLN A 54 -1.09 -0.19 5.79
N VAL A 55 0.24 -0.10 5.92
CA VAL A 55 1.08 0.72 5.02
C VAL A 55 0.97 0.23 3.58
N ARG A 56 1.03 -1.10 3.36
CA ARG A 56 0.82 -1.67 2.02
C ARG A 56 -0.59 -1.41 1.52
N ALA A 57 -1.62 -1.50 2.36
CA ALA A 57 -2.97 -1.13 1.98
C ALA A 57 -3.06 0.34 1.51
N ALA A 58 -2.41 1.27 2.22
CA ALA A 58 -2.42 2.69 1.85
C ALA A 58 -1.61 2.97 0.57
N TRP A 59 -0.36 2.51 0.51
CA TRP A 59 0.65 2.96 -0.48
C TRP A 59 1.11 1.88 -1.47
N GLY A 60 0.71 0.63 -1.28
CA GLY A 60 1.16 -0.51 -2.07
C GLY A 60 2.47 -1.09 -1.57
N GLU A 61 3.01 -2.03 -2.34
CA GLU A 61 4.29 -2.65 -2.03
C GLU A 61 5.44 -1.64 -2.13
N PRO A 62 6.40 -1.66 -1.19
CA PRO A 62 7.55 -0.78 -1.23
C PRO A 62 8.53 -1.19 -2.34
N CYS A 63 9.48 -0.32 -2.65
CA CYS A 63 10.55 -0.67 -3.56
C CYS A 63 11.56 -1.62 -2.88
N ASN A 64 11.48 -2.91 -3.18
CA ASN A 64 12.32 -3.94 -2.56
C ASN A 64 13.81 -3.88 -2.96
N THR A 65 14.14 -3.19 -4.05
CA THR A 65 15.52 -3.05 -4.54
C THR A 65 16.12 -1.66 -4.28
N CYS A 66 15.33 -0.74 -3.74
CA CYS A 66 15.78 0.62 -3.47
C CYS A 66 16.64 0.67 -2.21
N GLN A 67 17.67 1.52 -2.23
CA GLN A 67 18.62 1.62 -1.11
C GLN A 67 17.98 2.08 0.19
N GLY A 68 16.85 2.79 0.20
CA GLY A 68 16.15 3.21 1.41
C GLY A 68 15.27 2.13 2.03
N THR A 69 15.02 1.02 1.34
CA THR A 69 14.36 -0.15 1.92
C THR A 69 15.39 -1.03 2.63
N ARG A 70 15.48 -0.92 3.96
CA ARG A 70 16.53 -1.58 4.76
C ARG A 70 16.03 -2.06 6.10
N LYS A 71 16.61 -3.15 6.58
CA LYS A 71 16.37 -3.71 7.91
C LYS A 71 17.61 -3.56 8.79
N TRP A 72 17.39 -3.17 10.04
CA TRP A 72 18.40 -2.91 11.06
C TRP A 72 17.97 -3.54 12.39
N GLU A 73 18.86 -3.53 13.39
CA GLU A 73 18.53 -4.03 14.74
C GLU A 73 17.44 -3.19 15.41
N TRP A 74 17.40 -1.88 15.13
CA TRP A 74 16.43 -0.95 15.71
C TRP A 74 15.09 -0.88 14.96
N GLY A 75 14.99 -1.52 13.78
CA GLY A 75 13.78 -1.44 12.97
C GLY A 75 14.01 -1.60 11.48
N GLU A 76 13.08 -1.05 10.69
CA GLU A 76 13.08 -1.20 9.24
C GLU A 76 12.63 0.09 8.57
N SER A 77 13.15 0.38 7.39
CA SER A 77 12.68 1.47 6.54
C SER A 77 12.22 0.92 5.20
N TRP A 78 11.16 1.49 4.65
CA TRP A 78 10.64 1.19 3.31
C TRP A 78 10.64 2.45 2.45
N GLU A 79 11.27 2.36 1.29
CA GLU A 79 11.32 3.46 0.32
C GLU A 79 10.18 3.35 -0.70
N TYR A 80 9.49 4.47 -0.87
CA TYR A 80 8.52 4.74 -1.92
C TYR A 80 9.05 5.87 -2.80
N ARG A 81 8.38 6.11 -3.95
CA ARG A 81 8.85 7.06 -4.97
C ARG A 81 9.27 8.44 -4.41
N THR A 82 8.54 8.96 -3.44
CA THR A 82 8.77 10.30 -2.87
C THR A 82 8.99 10.33 -1.37
N GLN A 83 8.81 9.20 -0.68
CA GLN A 83 8.76 9.15 0.78
C GLN A 83 9.43 7.89 1.32
N VAL A 84 9.88 7.95 2.57
CA VAL A 84 10.41 6.80 3.32
C VAL A 84 9.60 6.63 4.60
N VAL A 85 9.14 5.41 4.86
CA VAL A 85 8.44 5.03 6.10
C VAL A 85 9.41 4.25 6.98
N PHE A 86 9.40 4.52 8.28
CA PHE A 86 10.24 3.86 9.27
C PHE A 86 9.35 3.12 10.28
N PHE A 87 9.74 1.88 10.56
CA PHE A 87 9.09 0.95 11.46
C PHE A 87 9.99 0.63 12.64
N ASN A 88 9.40 0.37 13.81
CA ASN A 88 10.10 -0.25 14.94
C ASN A 88 10.33 -1.75 14.69
N THR A 89 10.92 -2.43 15.68
CA THR A 89 11.18 -3.88 15.65
C THR A 89 9.91 -4.74 15.59
N GLU A 90 8.77 -4.22 16.05
CA GLU A 90 7.45 -4.86 15.97
C GLU A 90 6.77 -4.67 14.62
N GLY A 91 7.36 -3.86 13.72
CA GLY A 91 6.78 -3.58 12.41
C GLY A 91 5.68 -2.53 12.42
N LEU A 92 5.67 -1.65 13.43
CA LEU A 92 4.75 -0.52 13.56
C LEU A 92 5.42 0.79 13.11
N VAL A 93 4.67 1.63 12.39
CA VAL A 93 5.16 2.93 11.90
C VAL A 93 5.51 3.85 13.07
N ILE A 94 6.74 4.35 13.07
CA ILE A 94 7.22 5.33 14.05
C ILE A 94 7.36 6.74 13.45
N ARG A 95 7.67 6.84 12.16
CA ARG A 95 7.76 8.10 11.40
C ARG A 95 7.76 7.85 9.90
N TRP A 96 7.44 8.86 9.12
CA TRP A 96 7.59 8.90 7.66
C TRP A 96 7.91 10.33 7.22
N GLY A 97 8.44 10.50 6.01
CA GLY A 97 8.74 11.81 5.47
C GLY A 97 9.25 11.74 4.03
N PRO A 98 9.48 12.90 3.40
CA PRO A 98 10.10 12.95 2.08
C PRO A 98 11.48 12.29 2.09
N LYS A 99 11.86 11.73 0.94
CA LYS A 99 13.21 11.20 0.71
C LYS A 99 14.26 12.31 0.76
#